data_AF-A0A9P5ZV84-F1
#
_entry.id   AF-A0A9P5ZV84-F1
#
_cell.length_a   1.000
_cell.length_b   1.000
_cell.length_c   1.000
_cell.angle_alpha   90.00
_cell.angle_beta   90.00
_cell.angle_gamma   90.00
#
_symmetry.space_group_name_H-M   'P 1'
#
loop_
_entity.id
_entity.type
_entity.pdbx_description
1 polymer ?
#
loop_
_entity_poly.entity_id
_entity_poly.type
_entity_poly.pdbx_seq_one_letter_code
_entity_poly.pdbx_strand_id
1 'polypeptide(L)'
;MVWGSAQPHSVEDMVRRAFCDPELAGAKSKDELVSSGRLVAVWARDTLGLPSDAYFQKTQTTKNLETPWKHLQGSEGVQHSASSTLLLDDSPLKARLQPLNHLCVKEYTSEMRLADLQVVSEDSTPYDINAYYNLDLTLLAVIGALDAIKWESNVAGWVRSGGLSLKGADNANRPA
;
A
#
# COMPACT_ATOMS: atom_id res chain seq x y z
N MET A 1 -6.44 -2.46 -4.31
CA MET A 1 -6.81 -1.12 -4.82
C MET A 1 -5.57 -0.25 -4.80
N VAL A 2 -5.38 0.63 -5.78
CA VAL A 2 -4.40 1.73 -5.73
C VAL A 2 -5.16 3.04 -5.52
N TRP A 3 -4.72 3.87 -4.58
CA TRP A 3 -5.32 5.19 -4.32
C TRP A 3 -4.25 6.28 -4.24
N GLY A 4 -4.00 6.97 -5.35
CA GLY A 4 -2.96 8.00 -5.47
C GLY A 4 -3.44 9.39 -5.05
N SER A 5 -2.52 10.21 -4.51
CA SER A 5 -2.77 11.64 -4.25
C SER A 5 -2.42 12.57 -5.43
N ALA A 6 -1.79 12.03 -6.46
CA ALA A 6 -1.45 12.72 -7.70
C ALA A 6 -2.62 12.69 -8.69
N GLN A 7 -2.55 13.53 -9.73
CA GLN A 7 -3.57 13.59 -10.77
C GLN A 7 -3.68 12.26 -11.54
N PRO A 8 -4.83 11.98 -12.18
CA PRO A 8 -5.09 10.70 -12.86
C PRO A 8 -3.97 10.25 -13.81
N HIS A 9 -3.47 11.13 -14.66
CA HIS A 9 -2.40 10.80 -15.62
C HIS A 9 -1.09 10.35 -14.93
N SER A 10 -0.73 10.96 -13.79
CA SER A 10 0.48 10.60 -13.05
C SER A 10 0.31 9.25 -12.37
N VAL A 11 -0.86 8.99 -11.77
CA VAL A 11 -1.17 7.70 -11.13
C VAL A 11 -1.21 6.58 -12.17
N GLU A 12 -1.77 6.85 -13.35
CA GLU A 12 -1.81 5.90 -14.46
C GLU A 12 -0.41 5.50 -14.94
N ASP A 13 0.50 6.46 -15.15
CA ASP A 13 1.88 6.15 -15.51
C ASP A 13 2.60 5.36 -14.40
N MET A 14 2.39 5.71 -13.13
CA MET A 14 2.94 4.96 -11.99
C MET A 14 2.44 3.51 -11.96
N VAL A 15 1.13 3.30 -12.10
CA VAL A 15 0.53 1.95 -12.12
C VAL A 15 1.05 1.13 -13.30
N ARG A 16 1.14 1.75 -14.49
CA ARG A 16 1.69 1.09 -15.67
C ARG A 16 3.14 0.64 -15.44
N ARG A 17 4.00 1.51 -14.91
CA ARG A 17 5.40 1.15 -14.65
C ARG A 17 5.57 0.10 -13.55
N ALA A 18 4.71 0.12 -12.53
CA ALA A 18 4.82 -0.77 -11.38
C ALA A 18 4.22 -2.16 -11.62
N PHE A 19 3.13 -2.27 -12.39
CA PHE A 19 2.33 -3.50 -12.49
C PHE A 19 2.17 -4.03 -13.91
N CYS A 20 2.58 -3.27 -14.92
CA CYS A 20 2.45 -3.67 -16.33
C CYS A 20 3.78 -4.03 -17.00
N ASP A 21 4.76 -4.48 -16.21
CA ASP A 21 6.02 -5.01 -16.72
C ASP A 21 5.80 -6.43 -17.28
N PRO A 22 5.94 -6.65 -18.60
CA PRO A 22 5.74 -7.96 -19.21
C PRO A 22 6.72 -9.03 -18.69
N GLU A 23 7.91 -8.63 -18.23
CA GLU A 23 8.95 -9.55 -17.74
C GLU A 23 8.61 -10.12 -16.35
N LEU A 24 7.77 -9.43 -15.58
CA LEU A 24 7.36 -9.82 -14.23
C LEU A 24 5.94 -10.42 -14.18
N ALA A 25 5.45 -11.01 -15.27
CA ALA A 25 4.05 -11.44 -15.43
C ALA A 25 3.04 -10.29 -15.13
N GLY A 26 3.42 -9.07 -15.51
CA GLY A 26 2.59 -7.87 -15.40
C GLY A 26 1.37 -7.93 -16.34
N ALA A 27 0.38 -7.11 -16.03
CA ALA A 27 -0.76 -6.91 -16.95
C ALA A 27 -0.33 -6.05 -18.16
N LYS A 28 -1.09 -6.02 -19.25
CA LYS A 28 -0.78 -5.13 -20.39
C LYS A 28 -1.18 -3.69 -20.13
N SER A 29 -2.18 -3.47 -19.27
CA SER A 29 -2.71 -2.15 -18.96
C SER A 29 -3.37 -2.10 -17.58
N LYS A 30 -3.63 -0.88 -17.12
CA LYS A 30 -4.48 -0.60 -15.96
C LYS A 30 -5.85 -1.27 -16.08
N ASP A 31 -6.46 -1.24 -17.26
CA ASP A 31 -7.79 -1.79 -17.50
C ASP A 31 -7.78 -3.32 -17.43
N GLU A 32 -6.69 -3.97 -17.81
CA GLU A 32 -6.52 -5.41 -17.61
C GLU A 32 -6.34 -5.75 -16.12
N LEU A 33 -5.59 -4.96 -15.35
CA LEU A 33 -5.49 -5.16 -13.90
C LEU A 33 -6.87 -5.13 -13.22
N VAL A 34 -7.73 -4.21 -13.66
CA VAL A 34 -9.08 -4.07 -13.10
C VAL A 34 -10.03 -5.16 -13.59
N SER A 35 -10.09 -5.39 -14.90
CA SER A 35 -11.00 -6.41 -15.47
C SER A 35 -10.64 -7.85 -15.09
N SER A 36 -9.36 -8.14 -14.80
CA SER A 36 -8.92 -9.44 -14.28
C SER A 36 -9.11 -9.61 -12.77
N GLY A 37 -9.48 -8.56 -12.05
CA GLY A 37 -9.62 -8.58 -10.59
C GLY A 37 -8.30 -8.49 -9.81
N ARG A 38 -7.14 -8.38 -10.48
CA ARG A 38 -5.83 -8.14 -9.82
C ARG A 38 -5.82 -6.83 -9.02
N LEU A 39 -6.57 -5.82 -9.47
CA LEU A 39 -6.87 -4.61 -8.72
C LEU A 39 -8.37 -4.32 -8.78
N VAL A 40 -9.03 -4.23 -7.64
CA VAL A 40 -10.47 -3.86 -7.62
C VAL A 40 -10.75 -2.43 -8.12
N ALA A 41 -9.75 -1.54 -8.07
CA ALA A 41 -9.83 -0.17 -8.57
C ALA A 41 -8.46 0.52 -8.57
N VAL A 42 -8.33 1.54 -9.42
CA VAL A 42 -7.23 2.51 -9.46
C VAL A 42 -7.83 3.91 -9.36
N TRP A 43 -7.58 4.57 -8.23
CA TRP A 43 -8.13 5.88 -7.89
C TRP A 43 -7.01 6.91 -7.78
N ALA A 44 -7.32 8.16 -8.13
CA ALA A 44 -6.36 9.27 -8.12
C ALA A 44 -6.93 10.46 -7.34
N ARG A 45 -6.30 11.62 -7.49
CA ARG A 45 -6.64 12.86 -6.75
C ARG A 45 -8.09 13.29 -6.89
N ASP A 46 -8.72 13.00 -8.02
CA ASP A 46 -10.12 13.27 -8.35
C ASP A 46 -11.12 12.52 -7.45
N THR A 47 -10.68 11.43 -6.81
CA THR A 47 -11.51 10.63 -5.89
C THR A 47 -11.38 11.02 -4.41
N LEU A 48 -10.51 12.01 -4.09
CA LEU A 48 -10.23 12.42 -2.70
C LEU A 48 -11.24 13.42 -2.13
N GLY A 49 -12.24 13.83 -2.92
CA GLY A 49 -13.24 14.80 -2.50
C GLY A 49 -12.67 16.20 -2.24
N LEU A 50 -11.61 16.57 -2.97
CA LEU A 50 -11.02 17.91 -2.86
C LEU A 50 -11.93 18.96 -3.50
N PRO A 51 -12.02 20.17 -2.92
CA PRO A 51 -12.65 21.29 -3.61
C PRO A 51 -11.83 21.68 -4.85
N SER A 52 -12.49 22.33 -5.81
CA SER A 52 -11.93 22.61 -7.13
C SER A 52 -10.68 23.50 -7.09
N ASP A 53 -10.61 24.43 -6.13
CA ASP A 53 -9.48 25.31 -5.88
C ASP A 53 -8.25 24.56 -5.36
N ALA A 54 -8.44 23.52 -4.54
CA ALA A 54 -7.39 22.67 -4.00
C ALA A 54 -6.93 21.56 -4.95
N TYR A 55 -7.72 21.24 -5.98
CA TYR A 55 -7.43 20.14 -6.90
C TYR A 55 -6.11 20.34 -7.66
N PHE A 56 -5.82 21.56 -8.10
CA PHE A 56 -4.59 21.88 -8.85
C PHE A 56 -3.41 22.33 -7.98
N GLN A 57 -3.56 22.31 -6.65
CA GLN A 57 -2.54 22.79 -5.72
C GLN A 57 -1.93 21.64 -4.93
N LYS A 58 -0.68 21.82 -4.46
CA LYS A 58 -0.06 20.91 -3.49
C LYS A 58 -0.68 21.13 -2.10
N THR A 59 -1.86 20.56 -1.89
CA THR A 59 -2.53 20.56 -0.58
C THR A 59 -2.41 19.20 0.13
N GLN A 60 -2.54 19.22 1.45
CA GLN A 60 -2.65 18.02 2.26
C GLN A 60 -3.94 17.26 1.89
N THR A 61 -3.80 15.97 1.60
CA THR A 61 -4.90 15.10 1.19
C THR A 61 -5.28 14.12 2.29
N THR A 62 -6.57 13.80 2.38
CA THR A 62 -7.10 12.79 3.31
C THR A 62 -7.77 11.67 2.51
N LYS A 63 -7.46 10.42 2.85
CA LYS A 63 -8.05 9.21 2.28
C LYS A 63 -9.11 8.68 3.24
N ASN A 64 -10.35 9.12 3.07
CA ASN A 64 -11.46 8.65 3.88
C ASN A 64 -11.84 7.20 3.49
N LEU A 65 -11.58 6.21 4.33
CA LEU A 65 -11.88 4.81 4.02
C LEU A 65 -13.38 4.51 3.88
N GLU A 66 -14.27 5.39 4.35
CA GLU A 66 -15.69 5.25 4.03
C GLU A 66 -15.98 5.32 2.52
N THR A 67 -15.15 6.02 1.75
CA THR A 67 -15.31 6.15 0.30
C THR A 67 -15.21 4.79 -0.41
N PRO A 68 -14.10 4.01 -0.28
CA PRO A 68 -14.05 2.67 -0.85
C PRO A 68 -15.04 1.71 -0.20
N TRP A 69 -15.35 1.82 1.11
CA TRP A 69 -16.34 0.95 1.74
C TRP A 69 -17.73 1.10 1.10
N LYS A 70 -18.19 2.33 0.87
CA LYS A 70 -19.48 2.60 0.21
C LYS A 70 -19.44 2.19 -1.27
N HIS A 71 -18.33 2.42 -1.96
CA HIS A 71 -18.19 2.06 -3.37
C HIS A 71 -18.21 0.54 -3.60
N LEU A 72 -17.57 -0.23 -2.72
CA LEU A 72 -17.43 -1.69 -2.85
C LEU A 72 -18.58 -2.48 -2.23
N GLN A 73 -19.53 -1.84 -1.54
CA GLN A 73 -20.69 -2.50 -0.94
C GLN A 73 -21.58 -3.24 -1.96
N GLY A 74 -21.50 -2.90 -3.25
CA GLY A 74 -22.32 -3.50 -4.30
C GLY A 74 -21.71 -4.70 -5.03
N SER A 75 -20.41 -4.99 -4.89
CA SER A 75 -19.73 -5.85 -5.87
C SER A 75 -19.85 -7.36 -5.64
N GLU A 76 -19.81 -7.90 -4.42
CA GLU A 76 -19.88 -9.37 -4.18
C GLU A 76 -20.46 -9.74 -2.80
N GLY A 77 -21.28 -8.87 -2.21
CA GLY A 77 -21.88 -9.10 -0.87
C GLY A 77 -20.90 -8.98 0.31
N VAL A 78 -19.60 -8.75 0.05
CA VAL A 78 -18.60 -8.48 1.08
C VAL A 78 -18.65 -7.01 1.49
N GLN A 79 -19.10 -6.75 2.72
CA GLN A 79 -19.12 -5.41 3.29
C GLN A 79 -17.77 -5.08 3.95
N HIS A 80 -16.96 -4.26 3.26
CA HIS A 80 -15.72 -3.75 3.85
C HIS A 80 -15.97 -2.71 4.94
N SER A 81 -15.14 -2.72 5.97
CA SER A 81 -15.18 -1.77 7.08
C SER A 81 -13.82 -1.61 7.74
N ALA A 82 -13.77 -0.94 8.89
CA ALA A 82 -12.57 -0.86 9.73
C ALA A 82 -12.06 -2.24 10.20
N SER A 83 -12.91 -3.28 10.22
CA SER A 83 -12.48 -4.63 10.60
C SER A 83 -11.72 -5.36 9.50
N SER A 84 -11.83 -4.94 8.24
CA SER A 84 -11.34 -5.69 7.07
C SER A 84 -10.50 -4.87 6.10
N THR A 85 -10.11 -3.66 6.48
CA THR A 85 -9.41 -2.72 5.60
C THR A 85 -8.13 -2.21 6.24
N LEU A 86 -7.02 -2.28 5.51
CA LEU A 86 -5.75 -1.65 5.89
C LEU A 86 -5.34 -0.67 4.79
N LEU A 87 -5.00 0.56 5.18
CA LEU A 87 -4.41 1.59 4.34
C LEU A 87 -2.90 1.55 4.53
N LEU A 88 -2.16 1.32 3.45
CA LEU A 88 -0.71 1.45 3.40
C LEU A 88 -0.37 2.83 2.85
N ASP A 89 0.31 3.67 3.64
CA ASP A 89 0.68 5.02 3.23
C ASP A 89 1.86 5.54 4.05
N ASP A 90 2.61 6.51 3.53
CA ASP A 90 3.77 7.14 4.18
C ASP A 90 3.41 8.30 5.12
N SER A 91 2.17 8.78 5.07
CA SER A 91 1.74 9.97 5.79
C SER A 91 0.58 9.67 6.73
N PRO A 92 0.75 9.84 8.06
CA PRO A 92 -0.33 9.71 9.04
C PRO A 92 -1.52 10.64 8.75
N LEU A 93 -1.26 11.82 8.17
CA LEU A 93 -2.30 12.80 7.86
C LEU A 93 -3.27 12.31 6.78
N LYS A 94 -2.83 11.42 5.87
CA LYS A 94 -3.73 10.82 4.87
C LYS A 94 -4.71 9.84 5.51
N ALA A 95 -4.34 9.21 6.61
CA ALA A 95 -5.18 8.26 7.34
C ALA A 95 -5.91 8.86 8.55
N ARG A 96 -5.88 10.19 8.74
CA ARG A 96 -6.36 10.86 9.96
C ARG A 96 -7.79 10.52 10.39
N LEU A 97 -8.66 10.09 9.47
CA LEU A 97 -10.05 9.72 9.76
C LEU A 97 -10.20 8.27 10.23
N GLN A 98 -9.24 7.40 9.90
CA GLN A 98 -9.22 5.99 10.32
C GLN A 98 -7.78 5.58 10.70
N PRO A 99 -7.18 6.17 11.75
CA PRO A 99 -5.77 5.96 12.10
C PRO A 99 -5.47 4.50 12.51
N LEU A 100 -6.45 3.78 13.05
CA LEU A 100 -6.31 2.37 13.40
C LEU A 100 -6.33 1.43 12.20
N ASN A 101 -6.59 1.95 11.00
CA ASN A 101 -6.55 1.21 9.75
C ASN A 101 -5.30 1.58 8.94
N HIS A 102 -4.28 2.19 9.54
CA HIS A 102 -3.08 2.67 8.83
C HIS A 102 -1.85 1.84 9.19
N LEU A 103 -1.20 1.29 8.17
CA LEU A 103 0.19 0.88 8.25
C LEU A 103 1.04 2.03 7.69
N CYS A 104 1.61 2.83 8.60
CA CYS A 104 2.50 3.93 8.23
C CYS A 104 3.87 3.38 7.84
N VAL A 105 4.25 3.51 6.58
CA VAL A 105 5.57 3.13 6.10
C VAL A 105 6.50 4.32 6.00
N LYS A 106 7.81 4.05 5.91
CA LYS A 106 8.81 5.07 5.59
C LYS A 106 8.59 5.54 4.15
N GLU A 107 8.77 6.84 3.90
CA GLU A 107 8.82 7.38 2.55
C GLU A 107 10.01 6.79 1.78
N TYR A 108 9.76 6.35 0.54
CA TYR A 108 10.80 5.85 -0.36
C TYR A 108 11.40 7.01 -1.16
N THR A 109 12.58 7.47 -0.74
CA THR A 109 13.20 8.67 -1.31
C THR A 109 14.09 8.35 -2.52
N SER A 110 14.47 9.38 -3.27
CA SER A 110 15.42 9.27 -4.37
C SER A 110 16.77 8.72 -3.92
N GLU A 111 17.24 9.09 -2.73
CA GLU A 111 18.49 8.61 -2.15
C GLU A 111 18.42 7.10 -1.85
N MET A 112 17.31 6.64 -1.28
CA MET A 112 17.07 5.21 -1.05
C MET A 112 17.05 4.44 -2.38
N ARG A 113 16.37 4.97 -3.39
CA ARG A 113 16.38 4.38 -4.74
C ARG A 113 17.78 4.26 -5.33
N LEU A 114 18.61 5.30 -5.17
CA LEU A 114 19.98 5.26 -5.68
C LEU A 114 20.82 4.21 -4.94
N ALA A 115 20.65 4.06 -3.63
CA ALA A 115 21.30 3.01 -2.85
C ALA A 115 20.85 1.61 -3.30
N ASP A 116 19.54 1.38 -3.47
CA ASP A 116 19.01 0.10 -3.92
C ASP A 116 19.55 -0.30 -5.30
N LEU A 117 19.61 0.66 -6.24
CA LEU A 117 20.12 0.40 -7.60
C LEU A 117 21.61 0.03 -7.62
N GLN A 118 22.40 0.51 -6.66
CA GLN A 118 23.80 0.12 -6.52
C GLN A 118 23.93 -1.35 -6.07
N VAL A 119 22.99 -1.85 -5.27
CA VAL A 119 22.97 -3.25 -4.84
C VAL A 119 22.53 -4.17 -5.99
N VAL A 120 21.60 -3.74 -6.83
CA VAL A 120 21.03 -4.56 -7.93
C VAL A 120 21.94 -4.62 -9.17
N SER A 121 22.90 -3.71 -9.32
CA SER A 121 23.81 -3.72 -10.48
C SER A 121 24.66 -5.00 -10.54
N GLU A 122 24.85 -5.54 -11.75
CA GLU A 122 25.37 -6.88 -12.08
C GLU A 122 26.76 -7.23 -11.51
N ASP A 123 27.50 -6.26 -10.95
CA ASP A 123 28.83 -6.45 -10.36
C ASP A 123 28.82 -6.90 -8.89
N SER A 124 27.65 -7.00 -8.25
CA SER A 124 27.56 -7.53 -6.89
C SER A 124 27.79 -9.04 -6.90
N THR A 125 28.89 -9.50 -6.28
CA THR A 125 29.12 -10.94 -6.08
C THR A 125 27.91 -11.57 -5.39
N PRO A 126 27.40 -12.75 -5.81
CA PRO A 126 26.12 -13.32 -5.39
C PRO A 126 25.91 -13.57 -3.88
N TYR A 127 26.89 -13.25 -3.03
CA TYR A 127 26.90 -13.56 -1.61
C TYR A 127 27.43 -12.42 -0.72
N ASP A 128 27.46 -11.16 -1.18
CA ASP A 128 27.74 -10.07 -0.25
C ASP A 128 26.48 -9.75 0.58
N ILE A 129 26.35 -10.45 1.70
CA ILE A 129 25.29 -10.22 2.70
C ILE A 129 25.29 -8.77 3.21
N ASN A 130 26.43 -8.05 3.12
CA ASN A 130 26.52 -6.65 3.55
C ASN A 130 25.81 -5.72 2.58
N ALA A 131 25.79 -6.05 1.28
CA ALA A 131 25.06 -5.29 0.28
C ALA A 131 23.53 -5.39 0.51
N TYR A 132 23.04 -6.57 0.94
CA TYR A 132 21.63 -6.76 1.29
C TYR A 132 21.16 -5.90 2.47
N TYR A 133 22.05 -5.58 3.43
CA TYR A 133 21.70 -4.67 4.54
C TYR A 133 21.49 -3.22 4.09
N ASN A 134 21.89 -2.86 2.87
CA ASN A 134 21.66 -1.53 2.31
C ASN A 134 20.34 -1.40 1.54
N LEU A 135 19.63 -2.52 1.31
CA LEU A 135 18.33 -2.49 0.64
C LEU A 135 17.22 -1.98 1.56
N ASP A 136 16.28 -1.22 0.99
CA ASP A 136 15.02 -0.97 1.65
C ASP A 136 14.16 -2.25 1.73
N LEU A 137 14.02 -2.79 2.95
CA LEU A 137 13.22 -4.00 3.21
C LEU A 137 11.77 -3.67 3.59
N THR A 138 11.29 -2.44 3.36
CA THR A 138 9.97 -2.01 3.82
C THR A 138 8.86 -2.85 3.22
N LEU A 139 8.89 -3.13 1.91
CA LEU A 139 7.88 -3.97 1.26
C LEU A 139 7.92 -5.43 1.73
N LEU A 140 9.10 -5.96 2.08
CA LEU A 140 9.21 -7.29 2.68
C LEU A 140 8.56 -7.33 4.07
N ALA A 141 8.77 -6.30 4.89
CA ALA A 141 8.10 -6.16 6.18
C ALA A 141 6.57 -6.02 6.03
N VAL A 142 6.10 -5.30 5.00
CA VAL A 142 4.67 -5.20 4.66
C VAL A 142 4.09 -6.57 4.34
N ILE A 143 4.79 -7.44 3.59
CA ILE A 143 4.34 -8.81 3.34
C ILE A 143 4.14 -9.57 4.67
N GLY A 144 5.08 -9.46 5.61
CA GLY A 144 4.94 -10.07 6.93
C GLY A 144 3.73 -9.54 7.72
N ALA A 145 3.49 -8.23 7.69
CA ALA A 145 2.31 -7.63 8.33
C ALA A 145 1.00 -8.11 7.68
N LEU A 146 0.96 -8.22 6.35
CA LEU A 146 -0.20 -8.74 5.61
C LEU A 146 -0.43 -10.23 5.89
N ASP A 147 0.63 -11.03 6.04
CA ASP A 147 0.53 -12.44 6.39
C ASP A 147 -0.04 -12.67 7.79
N ALA A 148 0.34 -11.82 8.75
CA ALA A 148 -0.22 -11.85 10.10
C ALA A 148 -1.69 -11.40 10.12
N ILE A 149 -2.00 -10.25 9.48
CA ILE A 149 -3.32 -9.62 9.60
C ILE A 149 -4.44 -10.38 8.87
N LYS A 150 -4.12 -11.20 7.87
CA LYS A 150 -5.14 -11.96 7.11
C LYS A 150 -5.91 -12.96 7.99
N TRP A 151 -5.37 -13.32 9.14
CA TRP A 151 -5.98 -14.23 10.12
C TRP A 151 -6.76 -13.51 11.23
N GLU A 152 -6.81 -12.18 11.18
CA GLU A 152 -7.47 -11.35 12.19
C GLU A 152 -8.89 -10.99 11.73
N SER A 153 -9.87 -11.16 12.61
CA SER A 153 -11.27 -10.80 12.32
C SER A 153 -11.54 -9.29 12.44
N ASN A 154 -10.60 -8.55 13.02
CA ASN A 154 -10.72 -7.11 13.23
C ASN A 154 -9.36 -6.41 13.09
N VAL A 155 -9.06 -5.94 11.87
CA VAL A 155 -7.85 -5.17 11.52
C VAL A 155 -7.61 -4.01 12.48
N ALA A 156 -8.59 -3.12 12.67
CA ALA A 156 -8.42 -1.96 13.55
C ALA A 156 -8.18 -2.36 15.02
N GLY A 157 -8.84 -3.42 15.48
CA GLY A 157 -8.63 -3.99 16.82
C GLY A 157 -7.24 -4.57 17.00
N TRP A 158 -6.73 -5.28 15.99
CA TRP A 158 -5.40 -5.86 15.98
C TRP A 158 -4.30 -4.78 15.99
N VAL A 159 -4.41 -3.77 15.13
CA VAL A 159 -3.48 -2.62 15.11
C VAL A 159 -3.46 -1.92 16.47
N ARG A 160 -4.64 -1.64 17.04
CA ARG A 160 -4.77 -1.02 18.37
C ARG A 160 -4.12 -1.85 19.48
N SER A 161 -4.13 -3.17 19.35
CA SER A 161 -3.56 -4.09 20.33
C SER A 161 -2.04 -4.28 20.16
N GLY A 162 -1.41 -3.53 19.27
CA GLY A 162 0.03 -3.58 19.03
C GLY A 162 0.46 -4.62 18.00
N GLY A 163 -0.43 -5.08 17.12
CA GLY A 163 -0.11 -6.06 16.08
C GLY A 163 1.00 -5.64 15.11
N LEU A 164 1.19 -4.33 14.92
CA LEU A 164 2.28 -3.75 14.13
C LEU A 164 3.58 -3.50 14.93
N SER A 165 3.59 -3.82 16.23
CA SER A 165 4.77 -3.71 17.09
C SER A 165 5.54 -5.03 17.12
N LEU A 166 6.86 -4.98 17.26
CA LEU A 166 7.71 -6.16 17.50
C LEU A 166 7.23 -7.01 18.69
N LYS A 167 6.53 -6.41 19.67
CA LYS A 167 5.94 -7.11 20.82
C LYS A 167 4.72 -7.97 20.46
N GLY A 168 4.07 -7.72 19.32
CA GLY A 168 2.93 -8.51 18.84
C GLY A 168 3.36 -9.84 18.20
N ALA A 169 4.59 -9.93 17.70
CA ALA A 169 5.14 -11.14 17.08
C ALA A 169 5.38 -12.26 18.11
N ASP A 170 5.77 -11.92 19.35
CA ASP A 170 6.02 -12.89 20.43
C ASP A 170 4.73 -13.53 20.96
N ASN A 171 3.56 -12.94 20.70
CA ASN A 171 2.26 -13.52 21.06
C ASN A 171 1.67 -14.41 19.96
N ALA A 172 2.34 -14.53 18.80
CA ALA A 172 1.92 -15.38 17.69
C ALA A 172 2.43 -16.83 17.86
N ASN A 173 2.27 -17.42 19.05
CA ASN A 173 2.34 -18.86 19.20
C ASN A 173 0.95 -19.42 18.86
N ARG A 174 0.75 -19.80 17.59
CA ARG A 174 -0.41 -20.61 17.13
C ARG A 174 0.11 -21.98 16.68
N PRO A 175 -0.64 -23.09 16.80
CA PRO A 175 -2.11 -23.15 16.96
C PRO A 175 -2.63 -24.13 18.04
N ALA A 176 -3.96 -24.11 18.24
CA ALA A 176 -4.81 -25.23 17.83
C ALA A 176 -5.96 -24.68 16.97
#